data_AF-A0A1Z5LC65-F1
#
_entry.id   AF-A0A1Z5LC65-F1
#
_cell.length_a   1.000
_cell.length_b   1.000
_cell.length_c   1.000
_cell.angle_alpha   90.00
_cell.angle_beta   90.00
_cell.angle_gamma   90.00
#
_symmetry.space_group_name_H-M   'P 1'
#
loop_
_entity.id
_entity.type
_entity.pdbx_description
1 polymer ?
#
loop_
_entity_poly.entity_id
_entity_poly.type
_entity_poly.pdbx_seq_one_letter_code
_entity_poly.pdbx_strand_id
1 'polypeptide(L)'
;MIEKHEKQLLDLEDSLTAIKAKVVEATNAVKGQKEKLKEASKQIRDKNAEKEAMQKKVNKLKLNIQQWEHDLAKIRKESNDARDKLRELLHHYPWIESEKQYFGKPNTEFDFTANNPSEVGRRI
;
A
#
# COMPACT_ATOMS: atom_id res chain seq x y z
N MET A 1 27.72 66.57 47.27
CA MET A 1 28.23 65.88 46.06
C MET A 1 28.26 64.37 46.25
N ILE A 2 28.71 63.85 47.41
CA ILE A 2 28.78 62.40 47.72
C ILE A 2 27.38 61.75 47.75
N GLU A 3 26.41 62.29 48.50
CA GLU A 3 25.04 61.76 48.58
C GLU A 3 24.34 61.60 47.22
N LYS A 4 24.62 62.50 46.27
CA LYS A 4 24.08 62.42 44.91
C LYS A 4 24.60 61.19 44.17
N HIS A 5 25.89 60.88 44.33
CA HIS A 5 26.50 59.72 43.72
C HIS A 5 26.06 58.42 44.40
N GLU A 6 25.86 58.42 45.73
CA GLU A 6 25.31 57.27 46.47
C GLU A 6 23.89 56.94 46.01
N LYS A 7 23.03 57.95 45.85
CA LYS A 7 21.67 57.76 45.34
C LYS A 7 21.67 57.21 43.91
N GLN A 8 22.56 57.71 43.05
CA GLN A 8 22.72 57.20 41.68
C GLN A 8 23.22 55.75 41.65
N LEU A 9 24.10 55.36 42.58
CA LEU A 9 24.58 53.99 42.72
C LEU A 9 23.44 53.03 43.10
N LEU A 10 22.60 53.46 44.03
CA LEU A 10 21.44 52.68 44.49
C LEU A 10 20.39 52.51 43.38
N ASP A 11 20.05 53.58 42.66
CA ASP A 11 19.14 53.53 41.50
C ASP A 11 19.70 52.62 40.38
N LEU A 12 21.02 52.62 40.17
CA LEU A 12 21.68 51.74 39.21
C LEU A 12 21.67 50.28 39.66
N GLU A 13 21.86 50.00 40.94
CA GLU A 13 21.76 48.63 41.50
C GLU A 13 20.34 48.07 41.39
N ASP A 14 19.32 48.87 41.69
CA ASP A 14 17.91 48.50 41.52
C ASP A 14 17.57 48.27 40.04
N SER A 15 18.07 49.12 39.14
CA SER A 15 17.91 48.93 37.70
C SER A 15 18.62 47.66 37.20
N LEU A 16 19.83 47.40 37.69
CA LEU A 16 20.62 46.20 37.34
C LEU A 16 19.91 44.92 37.79
N THR A 17 19.36 44.90 39.01
CA THR A 17 18.62 43.74 39.53
C THR A 17 17.33 43.51 38.75
N ALA A 18 16.58 44.57 38.42
CA ALA A 18 15.39 44.47 37.58
C ALA A 18 15.69 43.97 36.16
N ILE A 19 16.78 44.43 35.54
CA ILE A 19 17.22 43.96 34.22
C ILE A 19 17.64 42.48 34.30
N LYS A 20 18.41 42.08 35.31
CA LYS A 20 18.80 40.67 35.49
C LYS A 20 17.58 39.76 35.63
N ALA A 21 16.57 40.18 36.40
CA ALA A 21 15.32 39.42 36.54
C ALA A 21 14.61 39.24 35.19
N LYS A 22 14.47 40.32 34.40
CA LYS A 22 13.89 40.26 33.05
C LYS A 22 14.68 39.38 32.09
N VAL A 23 16.01 39.42 32.16
CA VAL A 23 16.88 38.55 31.34
C VAL A 23 16.65 37.09 31.69
N VAL A 24 16.57 36.73 32.98
CA VAL A 24 16.30 35.35 33.41
C VAL A 24 14.93 34.89 32.92
N GLU A 25 13.89 35.72 33.08
CA GLU A 25 12.53 35.42 32.61
C GLU A 25 12.49 35.19 31.10
N ALA A 26 13.07 36.11 30.32
CA ALA A 26 13.14 35.98 28.86
C ALA A 26 13.92 34.74 28.43
N THR A 27 15.02 34.41 29.12
CA THR A 27 15.83 33.22 28.82
C THR A 27 15.03 31.94 29.07
N ASN A 28 14.28 31.89 30.18
CA ASN A 28 13.41 30.75 30.50
C ASN A 28 12.25 30.61 29.49
N ALA A 29 11.64 31.73 29.08
CA ALA A 29 10.58 31.74 28.07
C ALA A 29 11.10 31.21 26.71
N VAL A 30 12.27 31.67 26.27
CA VAL A 30 12.91 31.19 25.03
C VAL A 30 13.23 29.70 25.12
N LYS A 31 13.75 29.22 26.27
CA LYS A 31 14.01 27.80 26.48
C LYS A 31 12.73 26.96 26.36
N GLY A 32 11.64 27.39 27.00
CA GLY A 32 10.35 26.71 26.91
C GLY A 32 9.77 26.69 25.50
N GLN A 33 9.89 27.78 24.74
CA GLN A 33 9.47 27.80 23.34
C GLN A 33 10.32 26.88 22.47
N LYS A 34 11.64 26.83 22.71
CA LYS A 34 12.56 25.95 21.98
C LYS A 34 12.23 24.46 22.19
N GLU A 35 11.86 24.08 23.41
CA GLU A 35 11.42 22.72 23.73
C GLU A 35 10.12 22.37 23.00
N LYS A 36 9.12 23.26 23.03
CA LYS A 36 7.86 23.08 22.27
C LYS A 36 8.11 22.96 20.77
N LEU A 37 8.99 23.80 20.21
CA LEU A 37 9.34 23.76 18.79
C LEU A 37 10.03 22.44 18.43
N LYS A 38 10.92 21.95 19.29
CA LYS A 38 11.62 20.67 19.09
C LYS A 38 10.63 19.51 19.05
N GLU A 39 9.68 19.48 19.98
CA GLU A 39 8.64 18.44 20.03
C GLU A 39 7.71 18.52 18.81
N ALA A 40 7.25 19.71 18.44
CA ALA A 40 6.44 19.90 17.24
C ALA A 40 7.18 19.47 15.97
N SER A 41 8.48 19.81 15.85
CA SER A 41 9.32 19.41 14.72
C SER A 41 9.47 17.90 14.62
N LYS A 42 9.62 17.22 15.76
CA LYS A 42 9.66 15.76 15.82
C LYS A 42 8.33 15.16 15.35
N GLN A 43 7.20 15.65 15.85
CA GLN A 43 5.88 15.17 15.45
C GLN A 43 5.60 15.38 13.96
N ILE A 44 6.00 16.53 13.40
CA ILE A 44 5.90 16.79 11.95
C ILE A 44 6.71 15.77 11.16
N ARG A 45 7.94 15.48 11.61
CA ARG A 45 8.81 14.48 10.96
C ARG A 45 8.18 13.09 10.98
N ASP A 46 7.67 12.67 12.14
CA ASP A 46 7.05 11.36 12.32
C ASP A 46 5.78 11.24 11.46
N LYS A 47 4.94 12.27 11.44
CA LYS A 47 3.73 12.32 10.60
C LYS A 47 4.05 12.32 9.10
N ASN A 48 5.11 13.00 8.69
CA ASN A 48 5.56 12.96 7.29
C ASN A 48 6.05 11.55 6.91
N ALA A 49 6.80 10.88 7.79
CA ALA A 49 7.23 9.50 7.56
C ALA A 49 6.03 8.53 7.45
N GLU A 50 5.03 8.67 8.32
CA GLU A 50 3.77 7.91 8.23
C GLU A 50 3.05 8.16 6.90
N LYS A 51 2.93 9.43 6.48
CA LYS A 51 2.31 9.82 5.21
C LYS A 51 3.02 9.18 4.02
N GLU A 52 4.35 9.23 3.98
CA GLU A 52 5.13 8.62 2.90
C GLU A 52 4.97 7.09 2.87
N ALA A 53 4.96 6.44 4.03
CA ALA A 53 4.72 5.01 4.11
C ALA A 53 3.33 4.63 3.60
N MET A 54 2.29 5.40 3.95
CA MET A 54 0.95 5.21 3.43
C MET A 54 0.87 5.45 1.92
N GLN A 55 1.55 6.47 1.41
CA GLN A 55 1.60 6.74 -0.03
C GLN A 55 2.22 5.57 -0.81
N LYS A 56 3.30 4.98 -0.28
CA LYS A 56 3.91 3.77 -0.88
C LYS A 56 2.93 2.59 -0.91
N LYS A 57 2.17 2.38 0.17
CA LYS A 57 1.13 1.33 0.22
C LYS A 57 0.04 1.58 -0.81
N VAL A 58 -0.46 2.82 -0.92
CA VAL A 58 -1.47 3.20 -1.91
C VAL A 58 -0.98 2.92 -3.33
N ASN A 59 0.26 3.31 -3.65
CA ASN A 59 0.83 3.07 -4.98
C ASN A 59 0.93 1.56 -5.28
N LYS A 60 1.37 0.76 -4.30
CA LYS A 60 1.41 -0.71 -4.44
C LYS A 60 0.03 -1.31 -4.67
N LEU A 61 -0.98 -0.87 -3.92
CA LEU A 61 -2.35 -1.35 -4.09
C LEU A 61 -2.92 -0.97 -5.46
N LYS A 62 -2.64 0.24 -5.97
CA LYS A 62 -3.02 0.63 -7.33
C LYS A 62 -2.43 -0.29 -8.40
N LEU A 63 -1.15 -0.64 -8.30
CA LEU A 63 -0.52 -1.57 -9.24
C LEU A 63 -1.16 -2.97 -9.16
N ASN A 64 -1.46 -3.45 -7.96
CA ASN A 64 -2.14 -4.73 -7.78
C ASN A 64 -3.55 -4.73 -8.39
N ILE A 65 -4.31 -3.65 -8.21
CA ILE A 65 -5.64 -3.50 -8.82
C ILE A 65 -5.54 -3.60 -10.34
N GLN A 66 -4.62 -2.85 -10.96
CA GLN A 66 -4.41 -2.89 -12.41
C GLN A 66 -4.04 -4.29 -12.90
N GLN A 67 -3.17 -4.99 -12.17
CA GLN A 67 -2.79 -6.36 -12.48
C GLN A 67 -4.01 -7.30 -12.42
N TRP A 68 -4.79 -7.23 -11.35
CA TRP A 68 -5.99 -8.07 -11.20
C TRP A 68 -7.07 -7.76 -12.23
N GLU A 69 -7.23 -6.49 -12.62
CA GLU A 69 -8.14 -6.10 -13.70
C GLU A 69 -7.74 -6.73 -15.04
N HIS A 70 -6.44 -6.71 -15.35
CA HIS A 70 -5.90 -7.35 -16.56
C HIS A 70 -6.10 -8.87 -16.51
N ASP A 71 -5.76 -9.51 -15.39
CA ASP A 71 -5.91 -10.96 -15.22
C ASP A 71 -7.37 -11.39 -15.30
N LEU A 72 -8.28 -10.61 -14.70
CA LEU A 72 -9.71 -10.85 -14.80
C LEU A 72 -10.21 -10.73 -16.24
N ALA A 73 -9.76 -9.72 -16.99
CA ALA A 73 -10.11 -9.56 -18.39
C ALA A 73 -9.61 -10.75 -19.23
N LYS A 74 -8.37 -11.19 -18.97
CA LYS A 74 -7.77 -12.36 -19.63
C LYS A 74 -8.57 -13.63 -19.36
N ILE A 75 -8.84 -13.95 -18.09
CA ILE A 75 -9.60 -15.13 -17.68
C ILE A 75 -11.02 -15.11 -18.27
N ARG A 76 -11.68 -13.95 -18.28
CA ARG A 76 -13.02 -13.80 -18.89
C ARG A 76 -12.98 -14.11 -20.38
N LYS A 77 -11.98 -13.59 -21.09
CA LYS A 77 -11.81 -13.87 -22.52
C LYS A 77 -11.56 -15.37 -22.75
N GLU A 78 -10.59 -15.96 -22.04
CA GLU A 78 -10.29 -17.38 -22.15
C GLU A 78 -11.50 -18.27 -21.83
N SER A 79 -12.31 -17.90 -20.84
CA SER A 79 -13.53 -18.62 -20.49
C SER A 79 -14.59 -18.54 -21.59
N ASN A 80 -14.76 -17.36 -22.21
CA ASN A 80 -15.69 -17.19 -23.32
C ASN A 80 -15.21 -17.95 -24.56
N ASP A 81 -13.94 -17.81 -24.93
CA ASP A 81 -13.34 -18.52 -26.06
C ASP A 81 -13.46 -20.05 -25.89
N ALA A 82 -13.24 -20.57 -24.67
CA ALA A 82 -13.42 -21.99 -24.36
C ALA A 82 -14.88 -22.45 -24.46
N ARG A 83 -15.84 -21.61 -24.00
CA ARG A 83 -17.27 -21.89 -24.13
C ARG A 83 -17.73 -21.89 -25.58
N ASP A 84 -17.28 -20.92 -26.36
CA ASP A 84 -17.60 -20.82 -27.78
C ASP A 84 -17.03 -22.01 -28.55
N LYS A 85 -15.79 -22.39 -28.28
CA LYS A 85 -15.16 -23.58 -28.86
C LYS A 85 -15.91 -24.87 -28.48
N LEU A 86 -16.37 -24.99 -27.24
CA LEU A 86 -17.18 -26.14 -26.81
C LEU A 86 -18.51 -26.19 -27.56
N ARG A 87 -19.18 -25.04 -27.71
CA ARG A 87 -20.44 -24.94 -28.46
C ARG A 87 -20.25 -25.30 -29.93
N GLU A 88 -19.19 -24.81 -30.54
CA GLU A 88 -18.81 -25.13 -31.91
C GLU A 88 -18.55 -26.64 -32.06
N LEU A 89 -17.78 -27.24 -31.16
CA LEU A 89 -17.50 -28.67 -31.17
C LEU A 89 -18.78 -29.52 -31.08
N LEU A 90 -19.68 -29.18 -30.16
CA LEU A 90 -20.96 -29.88 -30.00
C LEU A 90 -21.88 -29.70 -31.22
N HIS A 91 -21.81 -28.54 -31.88
CA HIS A 91 -22.55 -28.30 -33.11
C HIS A 91 -22.03 -29.13 -34.29
N HIS A 92 -20.70 -29.17 -34.48
CA HIS A 92 -20.09 -29.91 -35.59
C HIS A 92 -20.11 -31.43 -35.38
N TYR A 93 -20.16 -31.89 -34.14
CA TYR A 93 -20.12 -33.32 -33.81
C TYR A 93 -21.30 -33.73 -32.91
N PRO A 94 -22.53 -33.85 -33.46
CA PRO A 94 -23.71 -34.22 -32.67
C PRO A 94 -23.64 -35.60 -32.00
N TRP A 95 -22.80 -36.50 -32.54
CA TRP A 95 -22.55 -37.82 -31.95
C TRP A 95 -21.93 -37.72 -30.55
N ILE A 96 -21.19 -36.63 -30.26
CA ILE A 96 -20.58 -36.40 -28.94
C ILE A 96 -21.67 -36.37 -27.87
N GLU A 97 -22.82 -35.71 -28.10
CA GLU A 97 -23.89 -35.64 -27.08
C GLU A 97 -24.46 -37.04 -26.76
N SER A 98 -24.64 -37.87 -27.80
CA SER A 98 -25.20 -39.23 -27.69
C SER A 98 -24.22 -40.20 -27.02
N GLU A 99 -22.93 -40.06 -27.32
CA GLU A 99 -21.89 -41.00 -26.91
C GLU A 99 -21.07 -40.53 -25.70
N LYS A 100 -21.26 -39.29 -25.24
CA LYS A 100 -20.61 -38.72 -24.04
C LYS A 100 -20.73 -39.61 -22.80
N GLN A 101 -21.84 -40.35 -22.68
CA GLN A 101 -22.08 -41.30 -21.58
C GLN A 101 -21.13 -42.50 -21.57
N TYR A 102 -20.42 -42.76 -22.67
CA TYR A 102 -19.43 -43.82 -22.80
C TYR A 102 -18.00 -43.30 -22.60
N PHE A 103 -17.78 -41.98 -22.57
CA PHE A 103 -16.45 -41.39 -22.42
C PHE A 103 -15.82 -41.75 -21.07
N GLY A 104 -14.58 -42.26 -21.09
CA GLY A 104 -13.82 -42.65 -19.91
C GLY A 104 -14.33 -43.90 -19.20
N LYS A 105 -15.32 -44.62 -19.76
CA LYS A 105 -15.78 -45.89 -19.16
C LYS A 105 -14.75 -47.00 -19.40
N PRO A 106 -14.35 -47.73 -18.35
CA PRO A 106 -13.42 -48.84 -18.51
C PRO A 106 -14.01 -49.91 -19.43
N ASN A 107 -13.17 -50.56 -20.25
CA ASN A 107 -13.58 -51.58 -21.21
C ASN A 107 -14.52 -51.10 -22.35
N THR A 108 -14.53 -49.78 -22.63
CA THR A 108 -15.20 -49.21 -23.82
C THR A 108 -14.18 -48.61 -24.78
N GLU A 109 -14.59 -48.29 -26.01
CA GLU A 109 -13.71 -47.66 -27.00
C GLU A 109 -13.18 -46.29 -26.56
N PHE A 110 -13.84 -45.66 -25.58
CA PHE A 110 -13.44 -44.41 -24.95
C PHE A 110 -12.77 -44.60 -23.58
N ASP A 111 -12.21 -45.78 -23.30
CA ASP A 111 -11.38 -46.00 -22.12
C ASP A 111 -10.06 -45.23 -22.23
N PHE A 112 -10.01 -44.04 -21.64
CA PHE A 112 -8.84 -43.17 -21.69
C PHE A 112 -7.62 -43.70 -20.92
N THR A 113 -7.79 -44.77 -20.12
CA THR A 113 -6.69 -45.43 -19.41
C THR A 113 -6.03 -46.51 -20.24
N ALA A 114 -6.80 -47.26 -21.03
CA ALA A 114 -6.29 -48.26 -21.97
C ALA A 114 -5.91 -47.66 -23.33
N ASN A 115 -6.63 -46.63 -23.77
CA ASN A 115 -6.41 -45.88 -25.01
C ASN A 115 -6.19 -44.41 -24.68
N ASN A 116 -4.94 -44.02 -24.43
CA ASN A 116 -4.57 -42.64 -24.15
C ASN A 116 -4.91 -41.74 -25.37
N PRO A 117 -5.84 -40.76 -25.24
CA PRO A 117 -6.25 -39.91 -26.35
C PRO A 117 -5.10 -39.14 -27.02
N SER A 118 -4.03 -38.86 -26.27
CA SER A 118 -2.84 -38.17 -26.79
C SER A 118 -1.94 -39.05 -27.65
N GLU A 119 -2.02 -40.38 -27.51
CA GLU A 119 -1.27 -41.36 -28.31
C GLU A 119 -2.09 -41.90 -29.49
N VAL A 120 -3.40 -42.04 -29.34
CA VAL A 120 -4.30 -42.52 -30.41
C VAL A 120 -4.33 -41.52 -31.58
N GLY A 121 -4.35 -40.21 -31.32
CA GLY A 121 -4.29 -39.18 -32.36
C GLY A 121 -2.97 -39.11 -33.15
N ARG A 122 -1.91 -39.80 -32.70
CA ARG A 122 -0.62 -39.93 -33.42
C ARG A 122 -0.52 -41.18 -34.30
N ARG A 123 -1.47 -42.11 -34.17
CA ARG A 123 -1.46 -43.41 -34.87
C ARG A 123 -2.35 -43.45 -36.13
N ILE A 124 -3.05 -42.36 -36.43
CA ILE A 124 -3.91 -42.21 -37.61
C ILE A 124 -3.19 -41.34 -38.64
#